data_AF-A0A559UD37-F1
#
_entry.id   AF-A0A559UD37-F1
#
_cell.length_a   1.000
_cell.length_b   1.000
_cell.length_c   1.000
_cell.angle_alpha   90.00
_cell.angle_beta   90.00
_cell.angle_gamma   90.00
#
_symmetry.space_group_name_H-M   'P 1'
#
loop_
_entity.id
_entity.type
_entity.pdbx_description
1 polymer ?
#
loop_
_entity_poly.entity_id
_entity_poly.type
_entity_poly.pdbx_seq_one_letter_code
_entity_poly.pdbx_strand_id
1 'polypeptide(L)'
;MTTTIHLNRAGDAVSRWHHSVEPAQPPNEAALRTALAAVRAWKPYDGDALLDDAGDVLDTVAPAEEVVEELGQRLRGNLKQLVGIAITFEAEKQDPRAQQHIGCAHDLIQAEMPGDYAKAVSHLRRLGWAVHELLELLVEIGYVKAPDSLSENL
;
A
#
# COMPACT_ATOMS: atom_id res chain seq x y z
N MET A 1 50.72 -60.67 -2.73
CA MET A 1 50.00 -59.56 -3.39
C MET A 1 48.85 -59.19 -2.46
N THR A 2 49.00 -58.11 -1.70
CA THR A 2 48.06 -57.72 -0.64
C THR A 2 47.47 -56.38 -1.04
N THR A 3 46.18 -56.37 -1.40
CA THR A 3 45.47 -55.17 -1.83
C THR A 3 44.71 -54.59 -0.64
N THR A 4 45.17 -53.43 -0.17
CA THR A 4 44.50 -52.57 0.80
C THR A 4 43.29 -51.89 0.13
N ILE A 5 42.09 -52.05 0.67
CA ILE A 5 40.92 -51.25 0.29
C ILE A 5 40.58 -50.32 1.46
N HIS A 6 40.91 -49.05 1.28
CA HIS A 6 40.35 -47.94 2.05
C HIS A 6 38.97 -47.62 1.48
N LEU A 7 37.91 -47.75 2.29
CA LEU A 7 36.62 -47.12 1.99
C LEU A 7 36.29 -46.10 3.04
N ASN A 8 36.36 -44.85 2.57
CA ASN A 8 36.22 -43.61 3.28
C ASN A 8 34.75 -43.42 3.69
N ARG A 9 34.54 -43.04 4.95
CA ARG A 9 33.27 -42.61 5.51
C ARG A 9 32.94 -41.23 4.93
N ALA A 10 31.93 -41.12 4.07
CA ALA A 10 31.29 -39.84 3.77
C ALA A 10 29.97 -39.79 4.56
N GLY A 11 30.03 -39.15 5.74
CA GLY A 11 28.82 -38.76 6.45
C GLY A 11 28.18 -37.58 5.72
N ASP A 12 26.89 -37.69 5.46
CA ASP A 12 26.03 -36.63 4.95
C ASP A 12 26.21 -35.36 5.79
N ALA A 13 26.76 -34.31 5.17
CA ALA A 13 26.81 -33.00 5.76
C ALA A 13 25.41 -32.38 5.67
N VAL A 14 24.65 -32.49 6.75
CA VAL A 14 23.47 -31.65 6.98
C VAL A 14 23.96 -30.21 7.03
N SER A 15 23.62 -29.39 6.02
CA SER A 15 23.87 -27.94 6.03
C SER A 15 23.10 -27.31 7.20
N ARG A 16 23.76 -27.23 8.35
CA ARG A 16 23.33 -26.47 9.51
C ARG A 16 23.43 -24.99 9.12
N TRP A 17 22.31 -24.27 9.21
CA TRP A 17 22.22 -22.83 9.03
C TRP A 17 23.24 -22.13 9.96
N HIS A 18 24.41 -21.79 9.41
CA HIS A 18 25.45 -21.02 10.06
C HIS A 18 25.45 -19.61 9.45
N HIS A 19 24.36 -18.87 9.64
CA HIS A 19 24.43 -17.42 9.50
C HIS A 19 24.32 -16.81 10.89
N SER A 20 25.20 -15.86 11.20
CA SER A 20 24.99 -15.01 12.36
C SER A 20 23.67 -14.28 12.17
N VAL A 21 22.76 -14.44 13.12
CA VAL A 21 21.57 -13.59 13.21
C VAL A 21 22.02 -12.33 13.94
N GLU A 22 21.93 -11.18 13.27
CA GLU A 22 22.13 -9.91 13.96
C GLU A 22 21.13 -9.80 15.12
N PRO A 23 21.55 -9.37 16.32
CA PRO A 23 20.63 -9.20 17.43
C PRO A 23 19.48 -8.28 17.03
N ALA A 24 18.24 -8.72 17.23
CA ALA A 24 17.06 -7.92 16.94
C ALA A 24 17.16 -6.58 17.69
N GLN A 25 17.14 -5.47 16.95
CA GLN A 25 17.00 -4.15 17.54
C GLN A 25 15.52 -3.82 17.66
N PRO A 26 14.92 -3.88 18.86
CA PRO A 26 13.52 -3.50 19.03
C PRO A 26 13.35 -2.00 18.75
N PRO A 27 12.19 -1.57 18.23
CA PRO A 27 11.89 -0.16 18.06
C PRO A 27 12.00 0.57 19.40
N ASN A 28 12.52 1.80 19.37
CA ASN A 28 12.55 2.64 20.55
C ASN A 28 11.12 3.00 21.01
N GLU A 29 10.99 3.52 22.24
CA GLU A 29 9.68 3.85 22.82
C GLU A 29 8.87 4.83 21.96
N ALA A 30 9.53 5.81 21.32
CA ALA A 30 8.86 6.77 20.45
C ALA A 30 8.26 6.08 19.21
N ALA A 31 9.01 5.21 18.56
CA ALA A 31 8.52 4.42 17.42
C ALA A 31 7.36 3.49 17.84
N LEU A 32 7.44 2.87 19.03
CA LEU A 32 6.37 2.02 19.55
C LEU A 32 5.09 2.82 19.84
N ARG A 33 5.21 4.02 20.44
CA ARG A 33 4.08 4.92 20.68
C ARG A 33 3.42 5.37 19.38
N THR A 34 4.21 5.69 18.36
CA THR A 34 3.70 6.05 17.02
C THR A 34 2.95 4.88 16.39
N ALA A 35 3.51 3.66 16.44
CA ALA A 35 2.86 2.46 15.92
C ALA A 35 1.53 2.17 16.66
N LEU A 36 1.52 2.26 17.98
CA LEU A 36 0.31 2.05 18.78
C LEU A 36 -0.77 3.11 18.51
N ALA A 37 -0.36 4.37 18.33
CA ALA A 37 -1.28 5.44 17.93
C ALA A 37 -1.88 5.15 16.54
N ALA A 38 -1.06 4.70 15.58
CA ALA A 38 -1.52 4.32 14.24
C ALA A 38 -2.50 3.15 14.28
N VAL A 39 -2.23 2.11 15.08
CA VAL A 39 -3.15 0.96 15.25
C VAL A 39 -4.47 1.39 15.89
N ARG A 40 -4.44 2.30 16.87
CA ARG A 40 -5.67 2.81 17.52
C ARG A 40 -6.49 3.72 16.62
N ALA A 41 -5.82 4.47 15.75
CA ALA A 41 -6.47 5.34 14.77
C ALA A 41 -6.86 4.59 13.48
N TRP A 42 -6.53 3.30 13.38
CA TRP A 42 -6.81 2.49 12.20
C TRP A 42 -8.32 2.39 11.99
N LYS A 43 -8.76 2.85 10.82
CA LYS A 43 -10.12 2.66 10.33
C LYS A 43 -10.13 1.44 9.40
N PRO A 44 -11.14 0.55 9.53
CA PRO A 44 -11.37 -0.49 8.53
C PRO A 44 -11.45 0.12 7.12
N TYR A 45 -11.09 -0.69 6.13
CA TYR A 45 -11.31 -0.31 4.74
C TYR A 45 -12.82 -0.12 4.50
N ASP A 46 -13.17 1.03 3.94
CA ASP A 46 -14.51 1.41 3.54
C ASP A 46 -14.44 1.91 2.10
N GLY A 47 -14.82 1.03 1.18
CA GLY A 47 -14.70 1.26 -0.26
C GLY A 47 -15.65 2.34 -0.77
N ASP A 48 -16.86 2.42 -0.19
CA ASP A 48 -17.87 3.39 -0.60
C ASP A 48 -17.48 4.79 -0.12
N ALA A 49 -17.07 4.96 1.14
CA ALA A 49 -16.61 6.26 1.65
C ALA A 49 -15.37 6.78 0.89
N LEU A 50 -14.51 5.87 0.43
CA LEU A 50 -13.36 6.20 -0.40
C LEU A 50 -13.78 6.66 -1.81
N LEU A 51 -14.79 6.02 -2.40
CA LEU A 51 -15.32 6.41 -3.71
C LEU A 51 -16.13 7.71 -3.64
N ASP A 52 -16.81 7.99 -2.54
CA ASP A 52 -17.42 9.30 -2.31
C ASP A 52 -16.35 10.42 -2.33
N ASP A 53 -15.24 10.22 -1.62
CA ASP A 53 -14.10 11.17 -1.64
C ASP A 53 -13.50 11.34 -3.03
N ALA A 54 -13.39 10.24 -3.80
CA ALA A 54 -12.90 10.29 -5.17
C ALA A 54 -13.91 11.00 -6.08
N GLY A 55 -15.20 10.75 -5.92
CA GLY A 55 -16.29 11.39 -6.65
C GLY A 55 -16.31 12.90 -6.42
N ASP A 56 -16.21 13.33 -5.16
CA ASP A 56 -16.19 14.74 -4.77
C ASP A 56 -15.09 15.55 -5.49
N VAL A 57 -13.92 14.94 -5.73
CA VAL A 57 -12.80 15.63 -6.40
C VAL A 57 -12.78 15.45 -7.91
N LEU A 58 -13.32 14.33 -8.41
CA LEU A 58 -13.38 14.02 -9.83
C LEU A 58 -14.59 14.64 -10.54
N ASP A 59 -15.55 15.19 -9.78
CA ASP A 59 -16.66 15.96 -10.35
C ASP A 59 -16.13 17.14 -11.22
N THR A 60 -16.95 17.46 -12.21
CA THR A 60 -16.87 18.66 -13.02
C THR A 60 -16.87 19.94 -12.17
N VAL A 61 -17.60 19.95 -11.06
CA VAL A 61 -17.63 21.05 -10.10
C VAL A 61 -16.44 20.93 -9.16
N ALA A 62 -15.63 21.99 -9.07
CA ALA A 62 -14.49 22.00 -8.16
C ALA A 62 -14.96 22.07 -6.69
N PRO A 63 -14.28 21.37 -5.76
CA PRO A 63 -14.61 21.43 -4.34
C PRO A 63 -14.33 22.83 -3.78
N ALA A 64 -15.12 23.27 -2.80
CA ALA A 64 -14.93 24.56 -2.14
C ALA A 64 -13.53 24.66 -1.50
N GLU A 65 -12.92 25.85 -1.49
CA GLU A 65 -11.54 26.05 -1.03
C GLU A 65 -11.36 25.59 0.43
N GLU A 66 -12.36 25.80 1.27
CA GLU A 66 -12.35 25.41 2.68
C GLU A 66 -12.27 23.88 2.92
N VAL A 67 -12.69 23.06 1.95
CA VAL A 67 -12.66 21.58 2.09
C VAL A 67 -11.48 20.92 1.37
N VAL A 68 -10.71 21.68 0.59
CA VAL A 68 -9.60 21.13 -0.23
C VAL A 68 -8.56 20.43 0.63
N GLU A 69 -8.17 21.04 1.76
CA GLU A 69 -7.16 20.46 2.64
C GLU A 69 -7.65 19.16 3.28
N GLU A 70 -8.88 19.16 3.78
CA GLU A 70 -9.51 18.00 4.40
C GLU A 70 -9.66 16.84 3.41
N LEU A 71 -10.20 17.09 2.21
CA LEU A 71 -10.32 16.09 1.15
C LEU A 71 -8.97 15.52 0.75
N GLY A 72 -7.94 16.37 0.65
CA GLY A 72 -6.59 15.90 0.33
C GLY A 72 -5.98 15.02 1.41
N GLN A 73 -6.23 15.31 2.69
CA GLN A 73 -5.80 14.45 3.80
C GLN A 73 -6.53 13.10 3.78
N ARG A 74 -7.86 13.11 3.56
CA ARG A 74 -8.67 11.89 3.46
C ARG A 74 -8.23 11.00 2.30
N LEU A 75 -8.13 11.55 1.09
CA LEU A 75 -7.67 10.83 -0.10
C LEU A 75 -6.26 10.26 0.05
N ARG A 76 -5.32 11.00 0.67
CA ARG A 76 -3.97 10.46 0.98
C ARG A 76 -4.04 9.32 1.99
N GLY A 77 -4.93 9.40 2.98
CA GLY A 77 -5.17 8.31 3.93
C GLY A 77 -5.68 7.05 3.22
N ASN A 78 -6.69 7.20 2.38
CA ASN A 78 -7.27 6.14 1.57
C ASN A 78 -6.21 5.50 0.66
N LEU A 79 -5.42 6.32 -0.05
CA LEU A 79 -4.37 5.83 -0.94
C LEU A 79 -3.26 5.08 -0.19
N LYS A 80 -2.86 5.56 1.00
CA LYS A 80 -1.91 4.84 1.88
C LYS A 80 -2.45 3.47 2.29
N GLN A 81 -3.74 3.39 2.60
CA GLN A 81 -4.38 2.13 2.99
C GLN A 81 -4.39 1.14 1.83
N LEU A 82 -4.78 1.56 0.62
CA LEU A 82 -4.76 0.71 -0.59
C LEU A 82 -3.34 0.24 -0.93
N VAL A 83 -2.34 1.13 -0.87
CA VAL A 83 -0.93 0.75 -1.06
C VAL A 83 -0.49 -0.28 -0.01
N GLY A 84 -0.88 -0.10 1.25
CA GLY A 84 -0.61 -1.05 2.32
C GLY A 84 -1.21 -2.44 2.05
N ILE A 85 -2.45 -2.50 1.55
CA ILE A 85 -3.10 -3.75 1.13
C ILE A 85 -2.32 -4.38 -0.03
N ALA A 86 -2.01 -3.61 -1.07
CA ALA A 86 -1.30 -4.09 -2.26
C ALA A 86 0.06 -4.70 -1.90
N ILE A 87 0.84 -4.04 -1.04
CA ILE A 87 2.14 -4.53 -0.56
C ILE A 87 1.97 -5.78 0.32
N THR A 88 0.99 -5.78 1.23
CA THR A 88 0.76 -6.91 2.15
C THR A 88 0.44 -8.20 1.40
N PHE A 89 -0.28 -8.10 0.29
CA PHE A 89 -0.66 -9.24 -0.55
C PHE A 89 0.25 -9.42 -1.79
N GLU A 90 1.38 -8.71 -1.85
CA GLU A 90 2.36 -8.81 -2.93
C GLU A 90 1.71 -8.70 -4.32
N ALA A 91 0.83 -7.71 -4.50
CA ALA A 91 0.00 -7.54 -5.69
C ALA A 91 0.81 -7.48 -6.98
N GLU A 92 2.06 -6.99 -6.94
CA GLU A 92 2.96 -6.96 -8.09
C GLU A 92 3.33 -8.35 -8.64
N LYS A 93 3.26 -9.39 -7.81
CA LYS A 93 3.51 -10.78 -8.23
C LYS A 93 2.31 -11.35 -8.98
N GLN A 94 1.11 -10.89 -8.64
CA GLN A 94 -0.15 -11.31 -9.27
C GLN A 94 -0.43 -10.51 -10.55
N ASP A 95 -0.23 -9.19 -10.49
CA ASP A 95 -0.41 -8.28 -11.60
C ASP A 95 0.71 -7.22 -11.65
N PRO A 96 1.55 -7.21 -12.72
CA PRO A 96 2.63 -6.24 -12.88
C PRO A 96 2.18 -4.78 -12.88
N ARG A 97 0.91 -4.47 -13.23
CA ARG A 97 0.35 -3.12 -13.17
C ARG A 97 0.44 -2.56 -11.75
N ALA A 98 0.30 -3.40 -10.72
CA ALA A 98 0.32 -2.98 -9.32
C ALA A 98 1.61 -2.24 -8.96
N GLN A 99 2.76 -2.64 -9.51
CA GLN A 99 4.03 -1.95 -9.24
C GLN A 99 4.00 -0.49 -9.69
N GLN A 100 3.41 -0.22 -10.87
CA GLN A 100 3.28 1.14 -11.39
C GLN A 100 2.32 1.97 -10.52
N HIS A 101 1.15 1.42 -10.18
CA HIS A 101 0.17 2.13 -9.36
C HIS A 101 0.72 2.43 -7.96
N ILE A 102 1.43 1.48 -7.33
CA ILE A 102 2.08 1.67 -6.03
C ILE A 102 3.13 2.79 -6.11
N GLY A 103 3.96 2.79 -7.15
CA GLY A 103 4.98 3.84 -7.36
C GLY A 103 4.36 5.23 -7.51
N CYS A 104 3.39 5.37 -8.42
CA CYS A 104 2.67 6.64 -8.62
C CYS A 104 1.94 7.11 -7.36
N ALA A 105 1.33 6.18 -6.62
CA ALA A 105 0.66 6.48 -5.37
C ALA A 105 1.63 7.02 -4.31
N HIS A 106 2.82 6.40 -4.19
CA HIS A 106 3.84 6.85 -3.26
C HIS A 106 4.31 8.29 -3.57
N ASP A 107 4.56 8.62 -4.84
CA ASP A 107 4.95 9.97 -5.25
C ASP A 107 3.87 11.01 -4.90
N LEU A 108 2.60 10.67 -5.09
CA LEU A 108 1.47 11.55 -4.74
C LEU A 108 1.28 11.71 -3.24
N ILE A 109 1.50 10.66 -2.46
CA ILE A 109 1.42 10.68 -1.00
C ILE A 109 2.48 11.61 -0.40
N GLN A 110 3.69 11.62 -0.95
CA GLN A 110 4.81 12.43 -0.45
C GLN A 110 4.80 13.86 -0.97
N ALA A 111 4.10 14.12 -2.07
CA ALA A 111 3.99 15.46 -2.63
C ALA A 111 3.23 16.40 -1.68
N GLU A 112 3.81 17.58 -1.44
CA GLU A 112 3.16 18.64 -0.67
C GLU A 112 1.92 19.15 -1.41
N MET A 113 0.89 19.55 -0.66
CA MET A 113 -0.29 20.16 -1.26
C MET A 113 0.09 21.56 -1.77
N PRO A 114 -0.19 21.91 -3.04
CA PRO A 114 0.05 23.26 -3.54
C PRO A 114 -0.79 24.29 -2.78
N GLY A 115 -0.20 25.44 -2.43
CA GLY A 115 -0.94 26.54 -1.78
C GLY A 115 -1.80 27.39 -2.73
N ASP A 116 -1.69 27.18 -4.04
CA ASP A 116 -2.55 27.81 -5.03
C ASP A 116 -3.78 26.92 -5.27
N TYR A 117 -4.98 27.47 -5.13
CA TYR A 117 -6.23 26.71 -5.19
C TYR A 117 -6.39 25.89 -6.47
N ALA A 118 -6.10 26.47 -7.65
CA ALA A 118 -6.24 25.75 -8.91
C ALA A 118 -5.26 24.56 -9.00
N LYS A 119 -4.02 24.74 -8.53
CA LYS A 119 -3.05 23.65 -8.42
C LYS A 119 -3.45 22.62 -7.36
N ALA A 120 -4.06 23.05 -6.25
CA ALA A 120 -4.54 22.17 -5.21
C ALA A 120 -5.68 21.27 -5.72
N VAL A 121 -6.66 21.82 -6.43
CA VAL A 121 -7.74 21.05 -7.08
C VAL A 121 -7.17 20.07 -8.11
N SER A 122 -6.19 20.48 -8.92
CA SER A 122 -5.50 19.57 -9.84
C SER A 122 -4.79 18.43 -9.10
N HIS A 123 -4.14 18.72 -7.96
CA HIS A 123 -3.52 17.72 -7.11
C HIS A 123 -4.56 16.76 -6.50
N LEU A 124 -5.70 17.26 -6.03
CA LEU A 124 -6.80 16.43 -5.53
C LEU A 124 -7.33 15.49 -6.60
N ARG A 125 -7.53 15.96 -7.83
CA ARG A 125 -7.95 15.11 -8.96
C ARG A 125 -6.97 13.98 -9.24
N ARG A 126 -5.67 14.26 -9.14
CA ARG A 126 -4.63 13.23 -9.29
C ARG A 126 -4.68 12.20 -8.16
N LEU A 127 -4.94 12.64 -6.93
CA LEU A 127 -5.15 11.73 -5.80
C LEU A 127 -6.41 10.87 -5.99
N GLY A 128 -7.53 11.48 -6.36
CA GLY A 128 -8.80 10.79 -6.63
C GLY A 128 -8.65 9.73 -7.71
N TRP A 129 -8.01 10.06 -8.83
CA TRP A 129 -7.69 9.09 -9.89
C TRP A 129 -6.81 7.95 -9.39
N ALA A 130 -5.73 8.23 -8.66
CA ALA A 130 -4.83 7.19 -8.16
C ALA A 130 -5.53 6.25 -7.17
N VAL A 131 -6.43 6.79 -6.34
CA VAL A 131 -7.28 6.03 -5.42
C VAL A 131 -8.22 5.10 -6.20
N HIS A 132 -8.93 5.63 -7.19
CA HIS A 132 -9.86 4.87 -8.02
C HIS A 132 -9.15 3.73 -8.77
N GLU A 133 -8.07 4.03 -9.50
CA GLU A 133 -7.34 3.04 -10.30
C GLU A 133 -6.75 1.91 -9.46
N LEU A 134 -6.14 2.25 -8.32
CA LEU A 134 -5.57 1.22 -7.44
C LEU A 134 -6.68 0.39 -6.79
N LEU A 135 -7.81 0.99 -6.45
CA LEU A 135 -8.95 0.25 -5.92
C LEU A 135 -9.50 -0.73 -6.97
N GLU A 136 -9.76 -0.27 -8.19
CA GLU A 136 -10.25 -1.13 -9.27
C GLU A 136 -9.32 -2.32 -9.51
N LEU A 137 -8.01 -2.07 -9.61
CA LEU A 137 -7.02 -3.14 -9.75
C LEU A 137 -7.09 -4.15 -8.60
N LEU A 138 -7.18 -3.68 -7.35
CA LEU A 138 -7.23 -4.55 -6.18
C LEU A 138 -8.53 -5.37 -6.08
N VAL A 139 -9.63 -4.83 -6.60
CA VAL A 139 -10.90 -5.55 -6.76
C VAL A 139 -10.78 -6.60 -7.87
N GLU A 140 -10.23 -6.23 -9.03
CA GLU A 140 -10.01 -7.13 -10.17
C GLU A 140 -9.19 -8.36 -9.77
N ILE A 141 -8.13 -8.19 -8.98
CA ILE A 141 -7.28 -9.30 -8.53
C ILE A 141 -7.80 -9.97 -7.24
N GLY A 142 -8.92 -9.51 -6.68
CA GLY A 142 -9.64 -10.16 -5.59
C GLY A 142 -9.08 -9.94 -4.18
N TYR A 143 -8.26 -8.91 -3.97
CA TYR A 143 -7.69 -8.58 -2.65
C TYR A 143 -8.56 -7.65 -1.82
N VAL A 144 -9.53 -7.00 -2.45
CA VAL A 144 -10.49 -6.11 -1.80
C VAL A 144 -11.89 -6.45 -2.34
N LYS A 145 -12.90 -6.40 -1.46
CA LYS A 145 -14.29 -6.55 -1.88
C LYS A 145 -14.67 -5.32 -2.72
N ALA A 146 -15.33 -5.52 -3.86
CA ALA A 146 -15.95 -4.43 -4.59
C ALA A 146 -16.86 -3.60 -3.65
N PRO A 147 -16.70 -2.27 -3.62
CA PRO A 147 -17.68 -1.36 -3.03
C PRO A 147 -19.07 -1.61 -3.62
N ASP A 148 -20.11 -1.42 -2.84
CA ASP A 148 -21.48 -1.69 -3.31
C ASP A 148 -21.80 -0.75 -4.49
N SER A 149 -21.27 0.47 -4.48
CA SER A 149 -21.35 1.46 -5.57
C SER A 149 -20.72 1.03 -6.90
N LEU A 150 -19.71 0.15 -6.91
CA LEU A 150 -19.13 -0.42 -8.15
C LEU A 150 -19.85 -1.68 -8.62
N SER A 151 -20.52 -2.38 -7.69
CA SER A 151 -21.18 -3.65 -7.99
C SER A 151 -22.47 -3.53 -8.81
N GLU A 152 -23.05 -2.33 -8.92
CA GLU A 152 -24.25 -2.09 -9.73
C GLU A 152 -23.98 -2.00 -11.25
N ASN A 153 -22.71 -1.96 -11.68
CA ASN A 153 -22.30 -1.72 -13.07
C ASN A 153 -21.49 -2.87 -13.72
N LEU A 154 -21.33 -4.01 -13.03
CA LEU A 154 -20.65 -5.22 -13.53
C LEU A 154 -21.65 -6.36 -13.76
#